data_AF-A0A2H0ED52-F1
#
_entry.id   AF-A0A2H0ED52-F1
#
_cell.length_a   1.000
_cell.length_b   1.000
_cell.length_c   1.000
_cell.angle_alpha   90.00
_cell.angle_beta   90.00
_cell.angle_gamma   90.00
#
_symmetry.space_group_name_H-M   'P 1'
#
loop_
_entity.id
_entity.type
_entity.pdbx_description
1 polymer ?
#
loop_
_entity_poly.entity_id
_entity_poly.type
_entity_poly.pdbx_seq_one_letter_code
_entity_poly.pdbx_strand_id
1 'polypeptide(L)'
;KAPTPEVGRGPDRSVGKKIMPIETAIHKITGLPAQRLGLGERGLIRDGWFADLVLFKDAEIREVILNGKRVVKDGKFQDVLAGKILRHST
;
A
#
# COMPACT_ATOMS: atom_id res chain seq x y z
N LYS A 1 8.02 3.23 -41.24
CA LYS A 1 8.00 3.32 -39.76
C LYS A 1 6.82 2.48 -39.28
N ALA A 2 7.07 1.32 -38.69
CA ALA A 2 6.00 0.42 -38.23
C ALA A 2 5.25 1.07 -37.05
N PRO A 3 3.94 0.87 -36.90
CA PRO A 3 3.20 1.33 -35.73
C PRO A 3 3.64 0.56 -34.49
N THR A 4 3.88 1.29 -33.40
CA THR A 4 4.15 0.74 -32.07
C THR A 4 2.96 -0.12 -31.64
N PRO A 5 3.15 -1.35 -31.15
CA PRO A 5 2.03 -2.18 -30.72
C PRO A 5 1.36 -1.53 -29.50
N GLU A 6 0.07 -1.21 -29.64
CA GLU A 6 -0.78 -0.84 -28.52
C GLU A 6 -0.78 -2.01 -27.51
N VAL A 7 -0.47 -1.71 -26.25
CA VAL A 7 -0.59 -2.67 -25.15
C VAL A 7 -2.07 -2.98 -24.98
N GLY A 8 -2.51 -4.03 -25.66
CA GLY A 8 -3.85 -4.56 -25.55
C GLY A 8 -4.13 -4.92 -24.10
N ARG A 9 -5.16 -4.31 -23.53
CA ARG A 9 -5.76 -4.73 -22.27
C ARG A 9 -6.32 -6.13 -22.51
N GLY A 10 -5.53 -7.15 -22.15
CA GLY A 10 -5.89 -8.57 -22.34
C GLY A 10 -7.20 -8.93 -21.65
N PRO A 11 -7.82 -10.06 -22.04
CA PRO A 11 -9.14 -10.44 -21.56
C PRO A 11 -9.13 -10.61 -20.04
N ASP A 12 -10.10 -9.97 -19.37
CA ASP A 12 -10.41 -10.16 -17.96
C ASP A 12 -10.66 -11.65 -17.66
N ARG A 13 -9.60 -12.33 -17.21
CA ARG A 13 -9.67 -13.73 -16.78
C ARG A 13 -10.10 -13.76 -15.32
N SER A 14 -11.39 -13.62 -15.09
CA SER A 14 -12.02 -14.02 -13.82
C SER A 14 -13.29 -14.83 -14.09
N VAL A 15 -13.13 -16.06 -14.58
CA VAL A 15 -14.17 -17.09 -14.45
C VAL A 15 -14.28 -17.41 -12.94
N GLY A 16 -15.33 -16.92 -12.29
CA GLY A 16 -15.84 -17.48 -11.02
C GLY A 16 -15.36 -16.88 -9.69
N LYS A 17 -14.60 -15.78 -9.65
CA LYS A 17 -14.31 -15.07 -8.38
C LYS A 17 -14.95 -13.68 -8.39
N LYS A 18 -15.90 -13.43 -7.47
CA LYS A 18 -16.29 -12.07 -7.09
C LYS A 18 -15.03 -11.33 -6.65
N ILE A 19 -14.54 -10.42 -7.49
CA ILE A 19 -13.41 -9.55 -7.14
C ILE A 19 -13.90 -8.65 -6.00
N MET A 20 -13.18 -8.67 -4.88
CA MET A 20 -13.54 -7.83 -3.74
C MET A 20 -13.26 -6.35 -4.07
N PRO A 21 -14.06 -5.43 -3.53
CA PRO A 21 -13.78 -4.00 -3.59
C PRO A 21 -12.36 -3.67 -3.05
N ILE A 22 -11.69 -2.69 -3.66
CA ILE A 22 -10.28 -2.40 -3.38
C ILE A 22 -10.09 -1.85 -1.96
N GLU A 23 -11.04 -1.05 -1.49
CA GLU A 23 -11.07 -0.51 -0.13
C GLU A 23 -11.16 -1.65 0.90
N THR A 24 -11.96 -2.68 0.62
CA THR A 24 -12.00 -3.90 1.45
C THR A 24 -10.66 -4.64 1.45
N ALA A 25 -10.01 -4.74 0.29
CA ALA A 25 -8.68 -5.35 0.19
C ALA A 25 -7.62 -4.55 0.98
N ILE A 26 -7.61 -3.21 0.85
CA ILE A 26 -6.72 -2.30 1.58
C ILE A 26 -6.95 -2.46 3.08
N HIS A 27 -8.20 -2.41 3.56
CA HIS A 27 -8.51 -2.57 4.98
C HIS A 27 -7.99 -3.89 5.55
N LYS A 28 -8.08 -4.99 4.78
CA LYS A 28 -7.56 -6.30 5.18
C LYS A 28 -6.04 -6.37 5.33
N ILE A 29 -5.29 -5.46 4.70
CA ILE A 29 -3.82 -5.41 4.78
C ILE A 29 -3.28 -4.22 5.59
N THR A 30 -4.13 -3.28 6.01
CA THR A 30 -3.74 -2.11 6.82
C THR A 30 -4.48 -2.05 8.17
N GLY A 31 -5.74 -1.64 8.16
CA GLY A 31 -6.51 -1.34 9.37
C GLY A 31 -6.85 -2.58 10.20
N LEU A 32 -7.23 -3.68 9.55
CA LEU A 32 -7.57 -4.94 10.23
C LEU A 32 -6.39 -5.52 11.02
N PRO A 33 -5.17 -5.69 10.45
CA PRO A 33 -4.04 -6.16 11.23
C PRO A 33 -3.62 -5.15 12.31
N ALA A 34 -3.67 -3.84 12.04
CA ALA A 34 -3.36 -2.84 13.07
C ALA A 34 -4.30 -2.94 14.28
N GLN A 35 -5.61 -3.14 14.05
CA GLN A 35 -6.59 -3.36 15.11
C GLN A 35 -6.32 -4.66 15.87
N ARG A 36 -6.10 -5.78 15.18
CA ARG A 36 -5.88 -7.10 15.79
C ARG A 36 -4.59 -7.17 16.61
N LEU A 37 -3.57 -6.46 16.18
CA LEU A 37 -2.24 -6.45 16.80
C LEU A 37 -2.03 -5.27 17.74
N GLY A 38 -3.07 -4.48 18.06
CA GLY A 38 -2.95 -3.34 18.97
C GLY A 38 -1.91 -2.31 18.53
N LEU A 39 -1.78 -2.06 17.22
CA LEU A 39 -0.88 -1.04 16.68
C LEU A 39 -1.57 0.32 16.76
N GLY A 40 -1.45 0.97 17.92
CA GLY A 40 -2.02 2.29 18.16
C GLY A 40 -1.63 3.30 17.07
N GLU A 41 -2.62 4.09 16.64
CA GLU A 41 -2.43 5.22 15.71
C GLU A 41 -1.82 4.83 14.35
N ARG A 42 -2.04 3.58 13.88
CA ARG A 42 -1.53 3.05 12.60
C ARG A 42 -2.59 2.29 11.80
N GLY A 43 -2.37 2.17 10.49
CA GLY A 43 -3.22 1.36 9.59
C GLY A 43 -4.45 2.08 9.05
N LEU A 44 -4.70 3.34 9.44
CA LEU A 44 -5.75 4.21 8.89
C LEU A 44 -5.15 5.58 8.56
N ILE A 45 -5.75 6.28 7.59
CA ILE A 45 -5.40 7.67 7.25
C ILE A 45 -6.28 8.60 8.10
N ARG A 46 -5.69 9.20 9.13
CA ARG A 46 -6.35 10.09 10.08
C ARG A 46 -5.36 11.14 10.60
N ASP A 47 -5.88 12.31 10.95
CA ASP A 47 -5.05 13.34 11.57
C ASP A 47 -4.49 12.87 12.92
N GLY A 48 -3.24 13.25 13.19
CA GLY A 48 -2.50 12.84 14.39
C GLY A 48 -1.93 11.40 14.35
N TRP A 49 -2.21 10.61 13.32
CA TRP A 49 -1.72 9.23 13.20
C TRP A 49 -0.34 9.17 12.54
N PHE A 50 0.36 8.04 12.71
CA PHE A 50 1.64 7.84 12.04
C PHE A 50 1.46 7.86 10.51
N ALA A 51 2.32 8.63 9.84
CA ALA A 51 2.36 8.70 8.38
C ALA A 51 3.08 7.48 7.78
N ASP A 52 2.43 6.32 7.88
CA ASP A 52 2.77 5.09 7.18
C ASP A 52 1.87 4.97 5.94
N LEU A 53 2.36 5.43 4.79
CA LEU A 53 1.57 5.62 3.59
C LEU A 53 2.23 4.95 2.37
N VAL A 54 1.40 4.51 1.44
CA VAL A 54 1.85 3.94 0.16
C VAL A 54 1.11 4.64 -0.98
N LEU A 55 1.86 5.12 -1.97
CA LEU A 55 1.30 5.57 -3.25
C LEU A 55 1.55 4.48 -4.29
N PHE A 56 0.46 3.95 -4.85
CA PHE A 56 0.52 2.90 -5.86
C PHE A 56 -0.51 3.14 -6.96
N LYS A 57 -0.24 2.61 -8.16
CA LYS A 57 -1.16 2.62 -9.30
C LYS A 57 -0.87 1.41 -10.18
N ASP A 58 -1.91 0.79 -10.73
CA ASP A 58 -1.77 -0.35 -11.66
C ASP A 58 -0.90 -1.49 -11.09
N ALA A 59 -1.07 -1.76 -9.79
CA ALA A 59 -0.28 -2.72 -9.00
C ALA A 59 1.22 -2.41 -8.84
N GLU A 60 1.67 -1.19 -9.20
CA GLU A 60 3.03 -0.72 -9.00
C GLU A 60 3.13 0.26 -7.82
N ILE A 61 4.12 0.05 -6.95
CA ILE A 61 4.43 0.95 -5.83
C ILE A 61 5.36 2.06 -6.32
N ARG A 62 4.95 3.31 -6.17
CA ARG A 62 5.76 4.49 -6.50
C ARG A 62 6.47 5.07 -5.30
N GLU A 63 5.74 5.26 -4.20
CA GLU A 63 6.26 5.86 -2.98
C GLU A 63 5.86 5.01 -1.78
N VAL A 64 6.77 4.94 -0.81
CA VAL A 64 6.49 4.41 0.53
C VAL A 64 7.01 5.41 1.54
N ILE A 65 6.15 5.83 2.45
CA ILE A 65 6.44 6.73 3.56
C ILE A 65 6.25 5.93 4.83
N LEU A 66 7.25 5.92 5.72
CA LEU A 66 7.19 5.27 7.02
C LEU A 66 7.54 6.28 8.10
N ASN A 67 6.69 6.41 9.11
CA ASN A 67 6.85 7.40 10.18
C ASN A 67 7.13 8.82 9.65
N GLY A 68 6.51 9.20 8.53
CA GLY A 68 6.70 10.51 7.88
C GLY A 68 7.97 10.66 7.03
N LYS A 69 8.82 9.64 6.93
CA LYS A 69 10.01 9.66 6.07
C LYS A 69 9.78 8.84 4.81
N ARG A 70 10.13 9.39 3.65
CA ARG A 70 10.09 8.67 2.37
C ARG A 70 11.21 7.63 2.33
N VAL A 71 10.85 6.35 2.28
CA VAL A 71 11.78 5.22 2.24
C VAL A 71 11.89 4.59 0.85
N VAL A 72 10.85 4.73 0.03
CA VAL A 72 10.86 4.39 -1.40
C VAL A 72 10.43 5.61 -2.19
N LYS A 73 11.16 5.91 -3.27
CA LYS A 73 10.87 6.97 -4.24
C LYS A 73 11.00 6.43 -5.65
N ASP A 74 10.02 6.68 -6.50
CA ASP A 74 9.97 6.18 -7.88
C ASP A 74 10.27 4.66 -7.96
N GLY A 75 9.73 3.89 -7.01
CA GLY A 75 9.94 2.44 -6.89
C GLY A 75 11.32 2.01 -6.38
N LYS A 76 12.21 2.95 -6.04
CA LYS A 76 13.58 2.66 -5.56
C LYS A 76 13.71 2.93 -4.06
N PHE A 77 14.33 1.99 -3.34
CA PHE A 77 14.69 2.19 -1.94
C PHE A 77 15.70 3.35 -1.80
N GLN A 78 15.52 4.19 -0.79
CA GLN A 78 16.26 5.45 -0.60
C GLN A 78 17.35 5.38 0.48
N ASP A 79 17.68 4.18 0.97
CA ASP A 79 18.61 3.99 2.11
C ASP A 79 18.20 4.76 3.38
N VAL A 80 16.88 4.89 3.58
CA VAL A 80 16.31 5.53 4.77
C VAL A 80 15.70 4.45 5.66
N LEU A 81 16.33 4.20 6.80
CA LEU A 81 15.83 3.28 7.82
C LEU A 81 14.90 4.02 8.79
N ALA A 82 13.63 4.12 8.43
CA ALA A 82 12.61 4.81 9.23
C ALA A 82 11.79 3.87 10.13
N GLY A 83 12.16 2.60 10.23
CA GLY A 83 11.51 1.62 11.09
C GLY A 83 11.63 1.97 12.58
N LYS A 84 10.64 1.54 13.37
CA LYS A 84 10.66 1.64 14.83
C LYS A 84 10.16 0.33 15.41
N ILE A 85 10.73 -0.06 16.54
CA ILE A 85 10.17 -1.17 17.35
C ILE A 85 8.82 -0.70 17.85
N LEU A 86 7.77 -1.46 17.53
CA LEU A 86 6.42 -1.20 17.98
C LEU A 86 6.14 -2.03 19.22
N ARG A 87 5.40 -1.43 20.15
CA ARG A 87 4.88 -2.12 21.33
C ARG A 87 3.39 -2.31 21.13
N HIS A 88 2.88 -3.43 21.62
CA HIS A 88 1.44 -3.67 21.66
C HIS A 88 0.81 -2.64 22.60
N SER A 89 -0.04 -1.77 22.06
CA SER A 89 -0.83 -0.85 22.86
C SER A 89 -2.03 -1.64 23.37
N THR A 90 -2.04 -1.92 24.68
CA THR A 90 -3.18 -2.52 25.39
C THR A 90 -4.31 -1.51 25.52
#